data_AF-A0A2S9FI13-F1
#
_entry.id   AF-A0A2S9FI13-F1
#
_cell.length_a   1.000
_cell.length_b   1.000
_cell.length_c   1.000
_cell.angle_alpha   90.00
_cell.angle_beta   90.00
_cell.angle_gamma   90.00
#
_symmetry.space_group_name_H-M   'P 1'
#
loop_
_entity.id
_entity.type
_entity.pdbx_description
1 polymer ?
#
loop_
_entity_poly.entity_id
_entity_poly.type
_entity_poly.pdbx_seq_one_letter_code
_entity_poly.pdbx_strand_id
1 'polypeptide(L)'
;AEAESRWRLVESAWHERRATGSSLRVVYDRPSEMIVRGMLGHRRSITWVRPGLSGYQASACFYCAAPITPLLGLEHSADVDHYFPHMLMARGMFIDLDDVWNLVLACAACNRGPAGKFHRLPHGDYLERLWRRNERLISSHHPLRESVIAATGKTPESRLSFLRSVQTRATEHARADWRPPR
;
A
#
# COMPACT_ATOMS: atom_id res chain seq x y z
N ALA A 1 24.39 -3.43 3.60
CA ALA A 1 24.51 -3.52 5.07
C ALA A 1 23.32 -2.83 5.78
N GLU A 2 23.19 -1.49 5.77
CA GLU A 2 22.08 -0.80 6.49
C GLU A 2 20.70 -1.00 5.86
N ALA A 3 20.59 -0.88 4.53
CA ALA A 3 19.32 -1.08 3.81
C ALA A 3 18.75 -2.49 4.05
N GLU A 4 19.61 -3.50 4.03
CA GLU A 4 19.27 -4.90 4.26
C GLU A 4 18.84 -5.19 5.70
N SER A 5 19.47 -4.55 6.69
CA SER A 5 19.07 -4.62 8.10
C SER A 5 17.70 -3.97 8.34
N ARG A 6 17.44 -2.81 7.71
CA ARG A 6 16.12 -2.17 7.71
C ARG A 6 15.06 -3.05 7.05
N TRP A 7 15.40 -3.80 6.01
CA TRP A 7 14.47 -4.73 5.36
C TRP A 7 14.11 -5.92 6.22
N ARG A 8 15.08 -6.53 6.91
CA ARG A 8 14.78 -7.63 7.83
C ARG A 8 13.80 -7.19 8.93
N LEU A 9 13.92 -5.96 9.43
CA LEU A 9 12.99 -5.44 10.43
C LEU A 9 11.55 -5.26 9.89
N VAL A 10 11.45 -4.73 8.66
CA VAL A 10 10.19 -4.58 7.92
C VAL A 10 9.58 -5.97 7.68
N GLU A 11 10.37 -6.93 7.20
CA GLU A 11 9.99 -8.32 6.93
C GLU A 11 9.53 -9.06 8.19
N SER A 12 10.29 -8.99 9.29
CA SER A 12 9.90 -9.59 10.57
C SER A 12 8.56 -9.04 11.07
N ALA A 13 8.38 -7.71 11.03
CA ALA A 13 7.10 -7.09 11.41
C ALA A 13 5.93 -7.54 10.50
N TRP A 14 6.18 -7.79 9.21
CA TRP A 14 5.19 -8.31 8.26
C TRP A 14 4.86 -9.79 8.47
N HIS A 15 5.86 -10.65 8.66
CA HIS A 15 5.66 -12.07 8.91
C HIS A 15 4.97 -12.31 10.25
N GLU A 16 5.36 -11.58 11.30
CA GLU A 16 4.70 -11.62 12.60
C GLU A 16 3.23 -11.16 12.51
N ARG A 17 2.93 -10.10 11.72
CA ARG A 17 1.55 -9.67 11.42
C ARG A 17 0.71 -10.80 10.83
N ARG A 18 1.23 -11.50 9.82
CA ARG A 18 0.47 -12.53 9.10
C ARG A 18 0.31 -13.81 9.92
N ALA A 19 1.29 -14.14 10.76
CA ALA A 19 1.27 -15.33 11.61
C ALA A 19 0.35 -15.18 12.84
N THR A 20 0.24 -13.97 13.42
CA THR A 20 -0.49 -13.76 14.68
C THR A 20 -1.84 -13.05 14.53
N GLY A 21 -2.13 -12.48 13.36
CA GLY A 21 -3.33 -11.65 13.13
C GLY A 21 -3.32 -10.33 13.92
N SER A 22 -2.23 -10.02 14.62
CA SER A 22 -2.03 -8.83 15.43
C SER A 22 -0.81 -8.06 14.93
N SER A 23 -0.87 -6.73 14.91
CA SER A 23 0.31 -5.91 14.62
C SER A 23 1.19 -5.83 15.85
N LEU A 24 2.37 -6.47 15.84
CA LEU A 24 3.44 -6.11 16.77
C LEU A 24 3.94 -4.71 16.39
N ARG A 25 3.74 -3.77 17.33
CA ARG A 25 4.02 -2.35 17.17
C ARG A 25 5.46 -2.13 17.65
N VAL A 26 6.44 -2.04 16.75
CA VAL A 26 7.77 -1.51 17.12
C VAL A 26 7.62 0.00 17.29
N VAL A 27 7.42 0.43 18.53
CA VAL A 27 7.34 1.85 18.93
C VAL A 27 8.50 2.11 19.87
N TYR A 28 9.25 3.18 19.61
CA TYR A 28 10.09 3.79 20.61
C TYR A 28 9.29 4.90 21.31
N ASP A 29 8.97 4.63 22.60
CA ASP A 29 8.57 5.47 23.77
C ASP A 29 7.48 6.57 23.60
N ARG A 30 6.44 6.82 24.44
CA ARG A 30 5.67 6.28 25.60
C ARG A 30 4.46 7.28 25.76
N PRO A 31 3.36 7.10 26.55
CA PRO A 31 2.76 5.93 27.20
C PRO A 31 1.29 5.69 26.76
N SER A 32 0.84 4.43 26.80
CA SER A 32 -0.53 3.95 27.11
C SER A 32 -0.79 2.65 26.36
N GLU A 33 -0.73 1.57 27.12
CA GLU A 33 -1.12 0.22 26.73
C GLU A 33 -2.64 0.14 26.61
N MET A 34 -3.13 -0.32 25.46
CA MET A 34 -4.42 -1.00 25.36
C MET A 34 -4.41 -1.87 24.09
N ILE A 35 -4.56 -3.18 24.30
CA ILE A 35 -4.65 -4.18 23.23
C ILE A 35 -6.13 -4.29 22.87
N VAL A 36 -6.50 -3.95 21.62
CA VAL A 36 -7.83 -4.22 21.06
C VAL A 36 -7.66 -5.18 19.89
N ARG A 37 -8.39 -6.31 19.92
CA ARG A 37 -8.46 -7.29 18.82
C ARG A 37 -8.89 -6.58 17.53
N GLY A 38 -8.07 -6.68 16.48
CA GLY A 38 -8.28 -5.95 15.23
C GLY A 38 -9.51 -6.44 14.45
N MET A 39 -10.62 -5.70 14.55
CA MET A 39 -11.68 -5.74 13.55
C MET A 39 -11.16 -5.21 12.20
N LEU A 40 -11.55 -5.85 11.10
CA LEU A 40 -11.44 -5.26 9.75
C LEU A 40 -12.08 -3.87 9.79
N GLY A 41 -11.34 -2.81 9.44
CA GLY A 41 -11.87 -1.43 9.37
C GLY A 41 -11.28 -0.41 10.36
N HIS A 42 -10.38 -0.77 11.28
CA HIS A 42 -9.61 0.22 12.06
C HIS A 42 -8.35 0.68 11.33
N ARG A 43 -8.14 2.00 11.23
CA ARG A 43 -6.94 2.59 10.60
C ARG A 43 -5.67 2.19 11.34
N ARG A 44 -4.66 1.75 10.58
CA ARG A 44 -3.33 1.37 11.08
C ARG A 44 -2.24 2.27 10.52
N SER A 45 -1.15 2.44 11.26
CA SER A 45 0.02 3.18 10.75
C SER A 45 0.79 2.31 9.74
N ILE A 46 0.94 2.82 8.52
CA ILE A 46 1.63 2.15 7.39
C ILE A 46 2.86 2.92 6.90
N THR A 47 3.21 4.03 7.57
CA THR A 47 4.32 4.92 7.19
C THR A 47 5.66 4.20 7.10
N TRP A 48 5.87 3.17 7.91
CA TRP A 48 7.09 2.36 7.96
C TRP A 48 7.36 1.57 6.67
N VAL A 49 6.35 1.39 5.80
CA VAL A 49 6.45 0.65 4.53
C VAL A 49 7.10 1.52 3.42
N ARG A 50 7.21 2.84 3.63
CA ARG A 50 7.70 3.80 2.61
C ARG A 50 9.03 3.40 1.98
N PRO A 51 10.07 3.05 2.76
CA PRO A 51 11.33 2.66 2.19
C PRO A 51 11.14 1.44 1.26
N GLY A 52 10.35 0.45 1.69
CA GLY A 52 10.20 -0.84 1.01
C GLY A 52 9.49 -0.75 -0.33
N LEU A 53 8.67 0.28 -0.52
CA LEU A 53 8.02 0.57 -1.79
C LEU A 53 8.89 1.44 -2.72
N SER A 54 9.78 2.26 -2.14
CA SER A 54 10.57 3.25 -2.89
C SER A 54 11.49 2.61 -3.92
N GLY A 55 12.14 1.49 -3.57
CA GLY A 55 13.04 0.77 -4.47
C GLY A 55 12.36 0.26 -5.75
N TYR A 56 11.03 0.12 -5.73
CA TYR A 56 10.25 -0.49 -6.82
C TYR A 56 9.33 0.48 -7.55
N GLN A 57 9.28 1.72 -7.07
CA GLN A 57 8.59 2.83 -7.73
C GLN A 57 9.56 3.84 -8.35
N ALA A 58 10.85 3.50 -8.46
CA ALA A 58 11.88 4.33 -9.07
C ALA A 58 11.93 5.76 -8.51
N SER A 59 11.68 5.91 -7.20
CA SER A 59 11.61 7.21 -6.53
C SER A 59 10.65 8.21 -7.20
N ALA A 60 9.57 7.70 -7.81
CA ALA A 60 8.56 8.49 -8.52
C ALA A 60 7.15 8.22 -8.00
N CYS A 61 6.33 9.28 -7.96
CA CYS A 61 4.93 9.22 -7.56
C CYS A 61 4.17 8.20 -8.42
N PHE A 62 3.39 7.33 -7.78
CA PHE A 62 2.58 6.32 -8.46
C PHE A 62 1.53 6.90 -9.40
N TYR A 63 1.10 8.16 -9.21
CA TYR A 63 0.04 8.75 -10.03
C TYR A 63 0.59 9.68 -11.11
N CYS A 64 1.33 10.72 -10.73
CA CYS A 64 1.84 11.73 -11.66
C CYS A 64 3.30 11.51 -12.11
N ALA A 65 3.99 10.49 -11.60
CA ALA A 65 5.41 10.24 -11.87
C ALA A 65 6.39 11.35 -11.45
N ALA A 66 5.92 12.39 -10.75
CA ALA A 66 6.80 13.40 -10.16
C ALA A 66 7.84 12.76 -9.21
N PRO A 67 9.07 13.28 -9.15
CA PRO A 67 10.08 12.81 -8.21
C PRO A 67 9.59 12.88 -6.77
N ILE A 68 9.94 11.88 -5.97
CA ILE A 68 9.61 11.78 -4.56
C ILE A 68 10.75 11.15 -3.78
N THR A 69 10.77 11.35 -2.46
CA THR A 69 11.71 10.70 -1.54
C THR A 69 10.97 9.92 -0.46
N PRO A 70 11.40 8.70 -0.11
CA PRO A 70 10.80 7.96 1.00
C PRO A 70 11.13 8.59 2.36
N LEU A 71 12.14 9.46 2.42
CA LEU A 71 12.60 10.14 3.63
C LEU A 71 11.54 11.13 4.14
N LEU A 72 11.36 11.15 5.46
CA LEU A 72 10.43 12.05 6.13
C LEU A 72 11.05 13.44 6.32
N GLY A 73 10.21 14.47 6.34
CA GLY A 73 10.63 15.85 6.64
C GLY A 73 11.37 16.58 5.52
N LEU A 74 11.53 15.96 4.35
CA LEU A 74 12.14 16.58 3.18
C LEU A 74 11.10 17.14 2.21
N GLU A 75 11.53 18.03 1.32
CA GLU A 75 10.77 18.39 0.14
C GLU A 75 10.51 17.13 -0.71
N HIS A 76 9.32 17.02 -1.30
CA HIS A 76 8.87 15.84 -2.06
C HIS A 76 8.80 14.52 -1.27
N SER A 77 8.68 14.59 0.06
CA SER A 77 8.43 13.40 0.89
C SER A 77 7.17 12.64 0.43
N ALA A 78 7.32 11.34 0.16
CA ALA A 78 6.32 10.46 -0.45
C ALA A 78 5.31 9.86 0.54
N ASP A 79 4.04 10.24 0.49
CA ASP A 79 3.05 9.59 1.34
C ASP A 79 2.73 8.15 0.87
N VAL A 80 2.40 7.27 1.82
CA VAL A 80 1.79 5.98 1.48
C VAL A 80 0.31 6.22 1.23
N ASP A 81 -0.16 5.79 0.07
CA ASP A 81 -1.55 5.80 -0.32
C ASP A 81 -2.05 4.38 -0.56
N HIS A 82 -3.33 4.16 -0.27
CA HIS A 82 -4.04 2.93 -0.60
C HIS A 82 -4.67 3.06 -1.98
N TYR A 83 -4.20 2.32 -2.98
CA TYR A 83 -4.79 2.38 -4.33
C TYR A 83 -6.32 2.19 -4.27
N PHE A 84 -6.75 1.07 -3.69
CA PHE A 84 -8.12 0.85 -3.23
C PHE A 84 -8.27 1.43 -1.82
N PRO A 85 -9.11 2.48 -1.62
CA PRO A 85 -9.23 3.17 -0.35
C PRO A 85 -9.61 2.25 0.81
N HIS A 86 -8.93 2.39 1.94
CA HIS A 86 -9.20 1.64 3.18
C HIS A 86 -10.70 1.66 3.60
N MET A 87 -11.43 2.74 3.31
CA MET A 87 -12.86 2.83 3.66
C MET A 87 -13.73 1.73 3.03
N LEU A 88 -13.28 1.09 1.95
CA LEU A 88 -14.00 -0.02 1.32
C LEU A 88 -14.12 -1.23 2.27
N MET A 89 -13.17 -1.44 3.18
CA MET A 89 -13.28 -2.50 4.20
C MET A 89 -14.48 -2.29 5.12
N ALA A 90 -14.77 -1.04 5.48
CA ALA A 90 -15.96 -0.69 6.26
C ALA A 90 -17.27 -0.80 5.46
N ARG A 91 -17.19 -0.97 4.13
CA ARG A 91 -18.33 -1.10 3.21
C ARG A 91 -18.59 -2.54 2.77
N GLY A 92 -18.00 -3.53 3.44
CA GLY A 92 -18.20 -4.94 3.13
C GLY A 92 -17.15 -5.55 2.18
N MET A 93 -16.05 -4.84 1.93
CA MET A 93 -14.89 -5.44 1.27
C MET A 93 -14.06 -6.24 2.29
N PHE A 94 -14.36 -7.54 2.40
CA PHE A 94 -13.63 -8.48 3.26
C PHE A 94 -12.29 -8.92 2.68
N ILE A 95 -11.45 -7.94 2.30
CA ILE A 95 -10.08 -8.14 1.81
C ILE A 95 -9.20 -7.14 2.57
N ASP A 96 -8.01 -7.59 2.99
CA ASP A 96 -7.07 -6.73 3.69
C ASP A 96 -6.44 -5.71 2.73
N LEU A 97 -6.98 -4.49 2.74
CA LEU A 97 -6.49 -3.39 1.92
C LEU A 97 -5.21 -2.76 2.48
N ASP A 98 -4.81 -3.08 3.71
CA ASP A 98 -3.56 -2.63 4.31
C ASP A 98 -2.36 -3.49 3.90
N ASP A 99 -2.52 -4.43 2.96
CA ASP A 99 -1.45 -5.29 2.47
C ASP A 99 -0.69 -4.67 1.27
N VAL A 100 0.57 -5.04 1.10
CA VAL A 100 1.58 -4.40 0.23
C VAL A 100 1.13 -4.30 -1.23
N TRP A 101 0.32 -5.26 -1.68
CA TRP A 101 -0.22 -5.29 -3.04
C TRP A 101 -1.06 -4.05 -3.36
N ASN A 102 -1.63 -3.37 -2.36
CA ASN A 102 -2.49 -2.20 -2.49
C ASN A 102 -1.81 -0.86 -2.13
N LEU A 103 -0.69 -0.91 -1.41
CA LEU A 103 0.00 0.28 -0.90
C LEU A 103 0.98 0.87 -1.93
N VAL A 104 0.85 2.15 -2.26
CA VAL A 104 1.71 2.85 -3.23
C VAL A 104 2.31 4.12 -2.63
N LEU A 105 3.44 4.58 -3.17
CA LEU A 105 3.98 5.90 -2.85
C LEU A 105 3.39 6.97 -3.76
N ALA A 106 2.90 8.06 -3.16
CA ALA A 106 2.32 9.20 -3.87
C ALA A 106 2.89 10.52 -3.31
N CYS A 107 3.02 11.53 -4.18
CA CYS A 107 3.37 12.87 -3.71
C CYS A 107 2.20 13.49 -2.91
N ALA A 108 2.49 14.49 -2.09
CA ALA A 108 1.49 15.19 -1.29
C ALA A 108 0.33 15.74 -2.13
N ALA A 109 0.62 16.30 -3.32
CA ALA A 109 -0.39 16.84 -4.23
C ALA A 109 -1.38 15.77 -4.70
N CYS A 110 -0.89 14.58 -5.06
CA CYS A 110 -1.72 13.46 -5.50
C CYS A 110 -2.47 12.79 -4.36
N ASN A 111 -1.86 12.65 -3.17
CA ASN A 111 -2.50 11.92 -2.08
C ASN A 111 -3.51 12.78 -1.31
N ARG A 112 -3.06 13.96 -0.85
CA ARG A 112 -3.75 14.79 0.15
C ARG A 112 -3.83 16.29 -0.21
N GLY A 113 -3.48 16.65 -1.44
CA GLY A 113 -3.61 18.02 -1.94
C GLY A 113 -5.07 18.40 -2.21
N PRO A 114 -5.36 19.66 -2.58
CA PRO A 114 -6.74 20.13 -2.82
C PRO A 114 -7.53 19.28 -3.84
N ALA A 115 -6.85 18.78 -4.88
CA ALA A 115 -7.40 17.86 -5.87
C ALA A 115 -6.91 16.41 -5.70
N GLY A 116 -6.37 16.07 -4.53
CA GLY A 116 -5.78 14.77 -4.21
C GLY A 116 -6.81 13.64 -4.17
N LYS A 117 -6.33 12.40 -4.27
CA LYS A 117 -7.16 11.20 -4.33
C LYS A 117 -8.03 11.05 -3.08
N PHE A 118 -7.44 11.21 -1.89
CA PHE A 118 -8.08 10.87 -0.62
C PHE A 118 -8.73 9.47 -0.68
N HIS A 119 -10.06 9.42 -0.60
CA HIS A 119 -10.85 8.20 -0.64
C HIS A 119 -11.45 7.89 -2.01
N ARG A 120 -11.10 8.64 -3.05
CA ARG A 120 -11.58 8.42 -4.41
C ARG A 120 -10.87 7.22 -5.04
N LEU A 121 -11.53 6.57 -5.99
CA LEU A 121 -10.92 5.51 -6.78
C LEU A 121 -10.16 6.10 -7.96
N PRO A 122 -8.89 5.69 -8.17
CA PRO A 122 -8.16 6.06 -9.37
C PRO A 122 -8.86 5.59 -10.64
N HIS A 123 -8.64 6.29 -11.73
CA HIS A 123 -9.06 5.85 -13.06
C HIS A 123 -8.53 4.45 -13.39
N GLY A 124 -9.31 3.66 -14.14
CA GLY A 124 -9.00 2.26 -14.49
C GLY A 124 -7.61 2.05 -15.11
N ASP A 125 -7.10 3.01 -15.89
CA ASP A 125 -5.74 3.01 -16.45
C ASP A 125 -4.63 2.78 -15.40
N TYR A 126 -4.86 3.19 -14.15
CA TYR A 126 -3.90 2.98 -13.06
C TYR A 126 -3.89 1.54 -12.52
N LEU A 127 -4.89 0.72 -12.83
CA LEU A 127 -4.97 -0.67 -12.38
C LEU A 127 -3.86 -1.50 -13.01
N GLU A 128 -3.61 -1.32 -14.30
CA GLU A 128 -2.51 -1.98 -14.98
C GLU A 128 -1.16 -1.52 -14.43
N ARG A 129 -1.03 -0.22 -14.09
CA ARG A 129 0.17 0.32 -13.44
C ARG A 129 0.40 -0.32 -12.06
N LEU A 130 -0.66 -0.54 -11.28
CA LEU A 130 -0.59 -1.23 -9.99
C LEU A 130 -0.11 -2.68 -10.19
N TRP A 131 -0.72 -3.39 -11.14
CA TRP A 131 -0.33 -4.75 -11.49
C TRP A 131 1.15 -4.84 -11.88
N ARG A 132 1.61 -4.03 -12.86
CA ARG A 132 3.02 -3.99 -13.28
C ARG A 132 3.98 -3.62 -12.15
N ARG A 133 3.56 -2.79 -11.19
CA ARG A 133 4.36 -2.49 -9.98
C ARG A 133 4.48 -3.72 -9.10
N ASN A 134 3.38 -4.43 -8.86
CA ASN A 134 3.36 -5.64 -8.04
C ASN A 134 4.20 -6.76 -8.66
N GLU A 135 4.11 -6.96 -9.99
CA GLU A 135 4.95 -7.93 -10.69
C GLU A 135 6.45 -7.60 -10.55
N ARG A 136 6.83 -6.33 -10.66
CA ARG A 136 8.23 -5.89 -10.46
C ARG A 136 8.74 -6.16 -9.05
N LEU A 137 7.90 -5.93 -8.03
CA LEU A 137 8.23 -6.24 -6.63
C LEU A 137 8.43 -7.74 -6.42
N ILE A 138 7.60 -8.57 -7.06
CA ILE A 138 7.72 -10.03 -6.98
C ILE A 138 8.99 -10.53 -7.67
N SER A 139 9.27 -10.06 -8.88
CA SER A 139 10.41 -10.50 -9.70
C SER A 139 11.76 -10.07 -9.11
N SER A 140 11.79 -8.99 -8.32
CA SER A 140 13.00 -8.50 -7.67
C SER A 140 13.42 -9.30 -6.44
N HIS A 141 12.74 -10.42 -6.14
CA HIS A 141 12.97 -11.25 -4.95
C HIS A 141 12.92 -10.47 -3.63
N HIS A 142 12.11 -9.40 -3.59
CA HIS A 142 11.99 -8.60 -2.38
C HIS A 142 11.29 -9.41 -1.28
N PRO A 143 11.68 -9.26 0.01
CA PRO A 143 11.00 -9.87 1.15
C PRO A 143 9.46 -9.79 1.11
N LEU A 144 8.91 -8.67 0.63
CA LEU A 144 7.46 -8.48 0.58
C LEU A 144 6.75 -9.29 -0.52
N ARG A 145 7.49 -9.97 -1.41
CA ARG A 145 6.91 -10.74 -2.53
C ARG A 145 5.97 -11.82 -2.05
N GLU A 146 6.30 -12.50 -0.94
CA GLU A 146 5.51 -13.62 -0.43
C GLU A 146 4.15 -13.12 0.07
N SER A 147 4.10 -11.91 0.65
CA SER A 147 2.83 -11.28 1.05
C SER A 147 1.96 -10.93 -0.16
N VAL A 148 2.56 -10.37 -1.22
CA VAL A 148 1.84 -10.06 -2.46
C VAL A 148 1.33 -11.33 -3.12
N ILE A 149 2.16 -12.37 -3.26
CA ILE A 149 1.78 -13.68 -3.84
C ILE A 149 0.66 -14.32 -3.02
N ALA A 150 0.80 -14.35 -1.70
CA ALA A 150 -0.19 -14.99 -0.82
C ALA A 150 -1.54 -14.27 -0.82
N ALA A 151 -1.56 -12.94 -1.04
CA ALA A 151 -2.80 -12.17 -1.13
C ALA A 151 -3.44 -12.23 -2.52
N THR A 152 -2.64 -12.20 -3.59
CA THR A 152 -3.14 -11.94 -4.95
C THR A 152 -3.10 -13.16 -5.87
N GLY A 153 -2.32 -14.19 -5.56
CA GLY A 153 -2.24 -15.44 -6.32
C GLY A 153 -0.82 -15.79 -6.83
N LYS A 154 -0.66 -17.06 -7.21
CA LYS A 154 0.64 -17.66 -7.58
C LYS A 154 1.13 -17.27 -8.97
N THR A 155 0.22 -17.05 -9.93
CA THR A 155 0.57 -16.70 -11.32
C THR A 155 0.25 -15.25 -11.65
N PRO A 156 0.96 -14.60 -12.59
CA PRO A 156 0.66 -13.23 -13.02
C PRO A 156 -0.81 -13.02 -13.41
N GLU A 157 -1.41 -14.01 -14.06
CA GLU A 157 -2.81 -13.99 -14.51
C GLU A 157 -3.77 -14.03 -13.32
N SER A 158 -3.49 -14.87 -12.32
CA SER A 158 -4.29 -14.93 -11.09
C SER A 158 -4.25 -13.60 -10.33
N ARG A 159 -3.09 -12.94 -10.30
CA ARG A 159 -2.91 -11.64 -9.65
C ARG A 159 -3.63 -10.52 -10.37
N LEU A 160 -3.59 -10.50 -11.71
CA LEU A 160 -4.36 -9.53 -12.49
C LEU A 160 -5.87 -9.75 -12.33
N SER A 161 -6.32 -11.01 -12.35
CA SER A 161 -7.72 -11.38 -12.11
C SER A 161 -8.19 -10.95 -10.72
N PHE A 162 -7.37 -11.16 -9.69
CA PHE A 162 -7.62 -10.67 -8.34
C PHE A 162 -7.83 -9.15 -8.33
N LEU A 163 -6.91 -8.37 -8.90
CA LEU A 163 -7.03 -6.90 -8.94
C LEU A 163 -8.28 -6.43 -9.69
N ARG A 164 -8.63 -7.08 -10.80
CA ARG A 164 -9.86 -6.80 -11.55
C ARG A 164 -11.12 -7.10 -10.72
N SER A 165 -11.14 -8.21 -9.99
CA SER A 165 -12.29 -8.54 -9.13
C SER A 165 -12.46 -7.54 -7.98
N VAL A 166 -11.36 -7.07 -7.37
CA VAL A 166 -11.39 -5.99 -6.38
C VAL A 166 -11.88 -4.69 -7.01
N GLN A 167 -11.44 -4.36 -8.22
CA GLN A 167 -11.89 -3.17 -8.95
C GLN A 167 -13.40 -3.19 -9.20
N THR A 168 -13.95 -4.31 -9.68
CA THR A 168 -15.40 -4.47 -9.90
C THR A 168 -16.19 -4.19 -8.61
N ARG A 169 -15.77 -4.80 -7.50
CA ARG A 169 -16.40 -4.58 -6.19
C ARG A 169 -16.23 -3.15 -5.69
N ALA A 170 -15.06 -2.54 -5.90
CA ALA A 170 -14.82 -1.16 -5.51
C ALA A 170 -15.76 -0.20 -6.26
N THR A 171 -16.03 -0.47 -7.54
CA THR A 171 -16.90 0.37 -8.38
C THR A 171 -18.38 0.28 -8.01
N GLU A 172 -18.79 -0.70 -7.22
CA GLU A 172 -20.14 -0.75 -6.61
C GLU A 172 -20.31 0.36 -5.55
N HIS A 173 -19.21 0.89 -4.99
CA HIS A 173 -19.23 1.86 -3.89
C HIS A 173 -18.76 3.27 -4.28
N ALA A 174 -18.03 3.43 -5.38
CA ALA A 174 -17.51 4.73 -5.83
C ALA A 174 -17.15 4.71 -7.33
N ARG A 175 -17.16 5.87 -7.98
CA ARG A 175 -16.69 6.00 -9.37
C ARG A 175 -15.17 5.96 -9.43
N ALA A 176 -14.63 5.22 -10.39
CA ALA A 176 -13.20 5.12 -10.69
C ALA A 176 -12.80 6.15 -11.76
N ASP A 177 -12.93 7.43 -11.43
CA ASP A 177 -12.71 8.55 -12.35
C ASP A 177 -11.60 9.51 -11.90
N TRP A 178 -11.02 9.30 -10.71
CA TRP A 178 -10.01 10.21 -10.20
C TRP A 178 -8.71 10.11 -11.01
N ARG A 179 -8.19 11.27 -11.39
CA ARG A 179 -6.89 11.46 -12.02
C ARG A 179 -6.11 12.52 -11.26
N PRO A 180 -4.77 12.44 -11.23
CA PRO A 180 -3.95 13.46 -10.59
C PRO A 180 -4.20 14.84 -11.23
N PRO A 181 -4.07 15.92 -10.46
CA PRO A 181 -4.06 17.26 -11.02
C PRO A 181 -2.91 17.38 -12.03
N ARG A 182 -3.16 18.08 -13.14
CA ARG A 182 -2.13 18.43 -14.13
C ARG A 182 -1.11 19.39 -13.53
#